data_AF-A0A8C0WR30-F1
#
_entry.id   AF-A0A8C0WR30-F1
#
_cell.length_a   1.000
_cell.length_b   1.000
_cell.length_c   1.000
_cell.angle_alpha   90.00
_cell.angle_beta   90.00
_cell.angle_gamma   90.00
#
_symmetry.space_group_name_H-M   'P 1'
#
loop_
_entity.id
_entity.type
_entity.pdbx_description
1 polymer ?
#
loop_
_entity_poly.entity_id
_entity_poly.type
_entity_poly.pdbx_seq_one_letter_code
_entity_poly.pdbx_strand_id
1 'polypeptide(L)'
;MGSPEEAALLRLEEVFLATLARIDSLILKPLLFDDSEPSEPQGRECLRLLRQLHWSAQQLWLVTEQSLHSLRQRLRHPSSTNLKALLLLRRANLVLKAHMEYIDSYTNCVVAQAFQRAAKRRSEYWRSQRKALRQLLSGVSSEGSVGTTLAQALRQPLTQHVQQYVLLLLSLRDRLGEGHPAQEMVMHAVTLFGNLQSFMGQALDQAVATQALWHTLSSRLRDVLCTPVHRLLLDSQDIPVTVTPLRADRVLLFDDALVLLQGHNVHTFDLKLVWVDPGQDGCTLHVITPEEEFSLHARDSQSQVGEL
;
A
#
# COMPACT_ATOMS: atom_id res chain seq x y z
N MET A 1 33.84 19.13 -4.95
CA MET A 1 32.45 19.31 -5.46
C MET A 1 31.77 17.96 -5.39
N GLY A 2 30.54 17.86 -4.88
CA GLY A 2 29.79 16.59 -4.88
C GLY A 2 29.42 16.14 -6.30
N SER A 3 29.11 14.86 -6.48
CA SER A 3 28.60 14.35 -7.77
C SER A 3 27.23 14.97 -8.11
N PRO A 4 26.87 15.10 -9.40
CA PRO A 4 25.56 15.62 -9.78
C PRO A 4 24.40 14.73 -9.30
N GLU A 5 24.63 13.43 -9.08
CA GLU A 5 23.67 12.51 -8.45
C GLU A 5 23.41 12.87 -6.99
N GLU A 6 24.44 13.16 -6.21
CA GLU A 6 24.27 13.60 -4.82
C GLU A 6 23.48 14.91 -4.74
N ALA A 7 23.73 15.84 -5.68
CA ALA A 7 22.95 17.07 -5.79
C ALA A 7 21.50 16.82 -6.23
N ALA A 8 21.27 15.85 -7.13
CA ALA A 8 19.93 15.44 -7.55
C ALA A 8 19.15 14.75 -6.42
N LEU A 9 19.80 13.88 -5.63
CA LEU A 9 19.22 13.27 -4.43
C LEU A 9 18.83 14.34 -3.40
N LEU A 10 19.69 15.35 -3.18
CA LEU A 10 19.36 16.47 -2.30
C LEU A 10 18.10 17.21 -2.79
N ARG A 11 18.01 17.53 -4.09
CA ARG A 11 16.82 18.21 -4.63
C ARG A 11 15.57 17.35 -4.54
N LEU A 12 15.70 16.05 -4.75
CA LEU A 12 14.59 15.10 -4.63
C LEU A 12 13.98 15.15 -3.22
N GLU A 13 14.83 15.10 -2.18
CA GLU A 13 14.43 15.17 -0.78
C GLU A 13 13.78 16.51 -0.41
N GLU A 14 14.33 17.63 -0.91
CA GLU A 14 13.76 18.95 -0.71
C GLU A 14 12.35 19.08 -1.31
N VAL A 15 12.18 18.63 -2.56
CA VAL A 15 10.88 18.62 -3.24
C VAL A 15 9.90 17.70 -2.52
N PHE A 16 10.36 16.53 -2.08
CA PHE A 16 9.51 15.56 -1.40
C PHE A 16 9.04 16.06 -0.02
N LEU A 17 9.93 16.64 0.80
CA LEU A 17 9.54 17.25 2.08
C LEU A 17 8.54 18.39 1.91
N ALA A 18 8.77 19.28 0.92
CA ALA A 18 7.84 20.36 0.62
C ALA A 18 6.47 19.81 0.18
N THR A 19 6.47 18.71 -0.58
CA THR A 19 5.25 18.02 -1.00
C THR A 19 4.53 17.36 0.18
N LEU A 20 5.25 16.69 1.09
CA LEU A 20 4.68 16.11 2.31
C LEU A 20 4.08 17.18 3.23
N ALA A 21 4.76 18.32 3.42
CA ALA A 21 4.22 19.44 4.20
C ALA A 21 2.95 20.04 3.56
N ARG A 22 2.89 20.09 2.22
CA ARG A 22 1.70 20.52 1.49
C ARG A 22 0.56 19.50 1.61
N ILE A 23 0.85 18.21 1.53
CA ILE A 23 -0.13 17.14 1.77
C ILE A 23 -0.66 17.19 3.20
N ASP A 24 0.23 17.40 4.18
CA ASP A 24 -0.14 17.48 5.59
C ASP A 24 -1.16 18.60 5.84
N SER A 25 -0.85 19.81 5.36
CA SER A 25 -1.69 20.99 5.54
C SER A 25 -2.98 20.97 4.72
N LEU A 26 -2.94 20.49 3.46
CA LEU A 26 -4.09 20.51 2.55
C LEU A 26 -5.00 19.27 2.65
N ILE A 27 -4.47 18.14 3.13
CA ILE A 27 -5.17 16.85 3.09
C ILE A 27 -5.24 16.22 4.48
N LEU A 28 -4.10 15.87 5.09
CA LEU A 28 -4.10 15.04 6.30
C LEU A 28 -4.75 15.75 7.50
N LYS A 29 -4.35 16.98 7.81
CA LYS A 29 -4.98 17.76 8.90
C LYS A 29 -6.47 17.98 8.67
N PRO A 30 -6.93 18.41 7.48
CA PRO A 30 -8.37 18.53 7.20
C PRO A 30 -9.16 17.22 7.26
N LEU A 31 -8.54 16.07 6.98
CA LEU A 31 -9.14 14.73 7.13
C LEU A 31 -9.37 14.36 8.60
N LEU A 32 -8.53 14.87 9.50
CA LEU A 32 -8.63 14.63 10.95
C LEU A 32 -9.52 15.64 11.67
N PHE A 33 -9.73 16.81 11.07
CA PHE A 33 -10.51 17.88 11.67
C PHE A 33 -11.99 17.54 11.62
N ASP A 34 -12.55 17.22 12.78
CA ASP A 34 -13.98 17.04 13.02
C ASP A 34 -14.31 17.66 14.39
N ASP A 35 -15.37 18.48 14.46
CA ASP A 35 -15.82 19.11 15.71
C ASP A 35 -16.58 18.12 16.60
N SER A 36 -16.84 16.90 16.12
CA SER A 36 -17.56 15.85 16.86
C SER A 36 -17.06 14.47 16.46
N GLU A 37 -16.83 13.57 17.43
CA GLU A 37 -16.46 12.19 17.10
C GLU A 37 -17.65 11.44 16.45
N PRO A 38 -17.38 10.59 15.44
CA PRO A 38 -18.44 9.84 14.76
C PRO A 38 -19.13 8.85 15.69
N SER A 39 -20.46 8.92 15.76
CA SER A 39 -21.29 8.03 16.59
C SER A 39 -21.29 6.58 16.10
N GLU A 40 -21.01 6.34 14.81
CA GLU A 40 -20.99 5.02 14.19
C GLU A 40 -19.64 4.29 14.37
N PRO A 41 -19.62 2.98 14.68
CA PRO A 41 -18.39 2.19 14.82
C PRO A 41 -17.48 2.24 13.59
N GLN A 42 -18.03 2.08 12.39
CA GLN A 42 -17.28 2.18 11.13
C GLN A 42 -16.67 3.58 10.93
N GLY A 43 -17.39 4.61 11.41
CA GLY A 43 -16.94 5.98 11.36
C GLY A 43 -15.74 6.24 12.28
N ARG A 44 -15.73 5.66 13.48
CA ARG A 44 -14.59 5.70 14.41
C ARG A 44 -13.39 4.96 13.85
N GLU A 45 -13.61 3.81 13.23
CA GLU A 45 -12.54 3.03 12.63
C GLU A 45 -11.87 3.78 11.48
N CYS A 46 -12.66 4.42 10.60
CA CYS A 46 -12.10 5.28 9.55
C CYS A 46 -11.25 6.42 10.12
N LEU A 47 -11.70 7.08 11.20
CA LEU A 47 -10.94 8.14 11.84
C LEU A 47 -9.64 7.61 12.47
N ARG A 48 -9.67 6.43 13.09
CA ARG A 48 -8.48 5.74 13.62
C ARG A 48 -7.45 5.48 12.52
N LEU A 49 -7.88 4.96 11.37
CA LEU A 49 -7.02 4.72 10.22
C LEU A 49 -6.43 6.01 9.66
N LEU A 50 -7.22 7.08 9.55
CA LEU A 50 -6.73 8.38 9.11
C LEU A 50 -5.69 8.98 10.09
N ARG A 51 -5.89 8.80 11.42
CA ARG A 51 -4.90 9.20 12.44
C ARG A 51 -3.61 8.41 12.28
N GLN A 52 -3.70 7.10 12.02
CA GLN A 52 -2.53 6.24 11.76
C GLN A 52 -1.78 6.63 10.48
N LEU A 53 -2.51 6.96 9.40
CA LEU A 53 -1.93 7.48 8.17
C LEU A 53 -1.22 8.82 8.39
N HIS A 54 -1.83 9.74 9.14
CA HIS A 54 -1.17 10.99 9.49
C HIS A 54 0.09 10.76 10.33
N TRP A 55 0.04 9.89 11.33
CA TRP A 55 1.21 9.55 12.14
C TRP A 55 2.36 8.98 11.30
N SER A 56 2.07 8.03 10.41
CA SER A 56 3.10 7.44 9.53
C SER A 56 3.63 8.45 8.51
N ALA A 57 2.81 9.40 8.04
CA ALA A 57 3.26 10.52 7.23
C ALA A 57 4.27 11.42 7.97
N GLN A 58 4.06 11.65 9.27
CA GLN A 58 5.01 12.41 10.11
C GLN A 58 6.32 11.63 10.31
N GLN A 59 6.27 10.31 10.52
CA GLN A 59 7.49 9.48 10.59
C GLN A 59 8.28 9.52 9.28
N LEU A 60 7.57 9.40 8.15
CA LEU A 60 8.17 9.53 6.83
C LEU A 60 8.83 10.90 6.63
N TRP A 61 8.15 11.99 7.03
CA TRP A 61 8.71 13.33 6.96
C TRP A 61 9.99 13.46 7.80
N LEU A 62 10.00 12.96 9.04
CA LEU A 62 11.17 13.01 9.94
C LEU A 62 12.38 12.27 9.36
N VAL A 63 12.17 11.07 8.82
CA VAL A 63 13.27 10.28 8.23
C VAL A 63 13.80 10.92 6.94
N THR A 64 12.91 11.51 6.14
CA THR A 64 13.26 12.28 4.94
C THR A 64 14.07 13.53 5.31
N GLU A 65 13.69 14.24 6.39
CA GLU A 65 14.45 15.40 6.88
C GLU A 65 15.85 15.02 7.35
N GLN A 66 15.99 13.90 8.08
CA GLN A 66 17.30 13.37 8.49
C GLN A 66 18.15 12.99 7.27
N SER A 67 17.53 12.44 6.24
CA SER A 67 18.20 12.08 4.99
C SER A 67 18.73 13.31 4.26
N LEU A 68 17.88 14.33 4.10
CA LEU A 68 18.25 15.64 3.56
C LEU A 68 19.39 16.29 4.36
N HIS A 69 19.35 16.23 5.68
CA HIS A 69 20.43 16.75 6.52
C HIS A 69 21.76 16.02 6.24
N SER A 70 21.73 14.70 6.11
CA SER A 70 22.93 13.91 5.78
C SER A 70 23.51 14.26 4.41
N LEU A 71 22.66 14.50 3.40
CA LEU A 71 23.06 14.95 2.06
C LEU A 71 23.66 16.35 2.07
N ARG A 72 23.05 17.29 2.81
CA ARG A 72 23.57 18.65 2.98
C ARG A 72 24.96 18.66 3.63
N GLN A 73 25.15 17.87 4.68
CA GLN A 73 26.46 17.72 5.31
C GLN A 73 27.51 17.18 4.34
N ARG A 74 27.16 16.13 3.59
CA ARG A 74 28.04 15.50 2.58
C ARG A 74 28.45 16.46 1.46
N LEU A 75 27.52 17.30 0.98
CA LEU A 75 27.79 18.25 -0.09
C LEU A 75 28.57 19.48 0.37
N ARG A 76 28.40 19.91 1.64
CA ARG A 76 29.19 20.99 2.24
C ARG A 76 30.63 20.57 2.52
N HIS A 77 30.86 19.33 2.96
CA HIS A 77 32.17 18.84 3.35
C HIS A 77 32.55 17.53 2.63
N PRO A 78 32.72 17.56 1.30
CA PRO A 78 32.88 16.36 0.50
C PRO A 78 34.17 15.58 0.76
N SER A 79 35.20 16.26 1.28
CA SER A 79 36.51 15.64 1.59
C SER A 79 36.55 14.94 2.95
N SER A 80 35.65 15.29 3.88
CA SER A 80 35.63 14.74 5.24
C SER A 80 34.46 13.79 5.51
N THR A 81 33.37 13.91 4.75
CA THR A 81 32.19 13.06 4.90
C THR A 81 32.18 12.01 3.80
N ASN A 82 32.40 10.75 4.16
CA ASN A 82 32.33 9.63 3.21
C ASN A 82 30.88 9.45 2.69
N LEU A 83 30.72 9.02 1.44
CA LEU A 83 29.44 8.62 0.86
C LEU A 83 28.69 7.61 1.76
N LYS A 84 29.40 6.69 2.41
CA LYS A 84 28.82 5.73 3.37
C LYS A 84 28.08 6.38 4.55
N ALA A 85 28.33 7.66 4.84
CA ALA A 85 27.68 8.38 5.93
C ALA A 85 26.24 8.84 5.59
N LEU A 86 25.87 8.83 4.31
CA LEU A 86 24.51 9.18 3.87
C LEU A 86 23.49 8.27 4.54
N LEU A 87 22.38 8.84 5.03
CA LEU A 87 21.33 8.07 5.70
C LEU A 87 20.75 6.99 4.79
N LEU A 88 20.55 7.33 3.50
CA LEU A 88 20.07 6.44 2.45
C LEU A 88 20.92 5.19 2.27
N LEU A 89 22.19 5.21 2.69
CA LEU A 89 23.11 4.08 2.60
C LEU A 89 23.34 3.43 3.97
N ARG A 90 23.71 4.25 4.97
CA ARG A 90 24.07 3.80 6.31
C ARG A 90 22.90 3.19 7.08
N ARG A 91 21.71 3.77 6.91
CA ARG A 91 20.48 3.39 7.60
C ARG A 91 19.32 3.25 6.61
N ALA A 92 19.59 2.66 5.45
CA ALA A 92 18.58 2.43 4.41
C ALA A 92 17.31 1.74 4.95
N ASN A 93 17.48 0.79 5.89
CA ASN A 93 16.36 0.10 6.55
C ASN A 93 15.43 1.03 7.35
N LEU A 94 15.94 2.13 7.91
CA LEU A 94 15.10 3.11 8.60
C LEU A 94 14.21 3.84 7.60
N VAL A 95 14.76 4.21 6.44
CA VAL A 95 14.03 4.86 5.34
C VAL A 95 13.00 3.91 4.76
N LEU A 96 13.39 2.66 4.52
CA LEU A 96 12.50 1.58 4.07
C LEU A 96 11.30 1.42 5.01
N LYS A 97 11.56 1.28 6.32
CA LYS A 97 10.51 1.08 7.33
C LYS A 97 9.49 2.21 7.34
N ALA A 98 9.93 3.47 7.27
CA ALA A 98 9.02 4.61 7.24
C ALA A 98 8.12 4.62 5.98
N HIS A 99 8.64 4.21 4.82
CA HIS A 99 7.84 4.09 3.60
C HIS A 99 6.84 2.93 3.69
N MET A 100 7.26 1.78 4.24
CA MET A 100 6.38 0.63 4.45
C MET A 100 5.24 0.95 5.42
N GLU A 101 5.53 1.60 6.56
CA GLU A 101 4.51 2.01 7.54
C GLU A 101 3.49 2.98 6.95
N TYR A 102 3.94 3.91 6.10
CA TYR A 102 3.04 4.81 5.38
C TYR A 102 2.12 4.03 4.43
N ILE A 103 2.69 3.14 3.62
CA ILE A 103 1.94 2.40 2.59
C ILE A 103 0.97 1.41 3.21
N ASP A 104 1.37 0.73 4.30
CA ASP A 104 0.47 -0.12 5.07
C ASP A 104 -0.72 0.69 5.62
N SER A 105 -0.45 1.83 6.28
CA SER A 105 -1.49 2.71 6.80
C SER A 105 -2.40 3.25 5.69
N TYR A 106 -1.84 3.59 4.53
CA TYR A 106 -2.56 4.09 3.37
C TYR A 106 -3.46 3.00 2.76
N THR A 107 -2.94 1.79 2.57
CA THR A 107 -3.70 0.67 2.00
C THR A 107 -4.85 0.24 2.92
N ASN A 108 -4.65 0.25 4.24
CA ASN A 108 -5.73 0.07 5.21
C ASN A 108 -6.85 1.12 5.04
N CYS A 109 -6.50 2.39 4.77
CA CYS A 109 -7.47 3.44 4.48
C CYS A 109 -8.23 3.20 3.16
N VAL A 110 -7.56 2.65 2.14
CA VAL A 110 -8.17 2.28 0.85
C VAL A 110 -9.19 1.16 1.05
N VAL A 111 -8.79 0.06 1.71
CA VAL A 111 -9.67 -1.09 1.98
C VAL A 111 -10.91 -0.66 2.76
N ALA A 112 -10.74 0.15 3.80
CA ALA A 112 -11.84 0.67 4.61
C ALA A 112 -12.62 1.83 3.96
N GLN A 113 -12.30 2.23 2.72
CA GLN A 113 -12.92 3.35 2.01
C GLN A 113 -12.91 4.68 2.80
N ALA A 114 -11.88 4.88 3.62
CA ALA A 114 -11.80 6.01 4.55
C ALA A 114 -11.80 7.35 3.79
N PHE A 115 -11.12 7.42 2.64
CA PHE A 115 -11.06 8.62 1.81
C PHE A 115 -12.43 8.99 1.22
N GLN A 116 -13.20 8.00 0.74
CA GLN A 116 -14.53 8.21 0.19
C GLN A 116 -15.50 8.70 1.28
N ARG A 117 -15.42 8.12 2.48
CA ARG A 117 -16.23 8.54 3.63
C ARG A 117 -15.85 9.96 4.09
N ALA A 118 -14.56 10.26 4.23
CA ALA A 118 -14.10 11.59 4.60
C ALA A 118 -14.41 12.66 3.54
N ALA A 119 -14.35 12.30 2.25
CA ALA A 119 -14.74 13.16 1.14
C ALA A 119 -16.23 13.53 1.20
N LYS A 120 -17.09 12.59 1.60
CA LYS A 120 -18.53 12.84 1.80
C LYS A 120 -18.78 13.76 2.99
N ARG A 121 -18.14 13.48 4.14
CA ARG A 121 -18.32 14.24 5.38
C ARG A 121 -18.02 15.73 5.23
N ARG A 122 -16.93 16.08 4.54
CA ARG A 122 -16.53 17.50 4.34
C ARG A 122 -16.62 17.92 2.88
N SER A 123 -17.70 17.52 2.20
CA SER A 123 -17.83 17.70 0.74
C SER A 123 -17.65 19.13 0.26
N GLU A 124 -18.12 20.13 1.01
CA GLU A 124 -17.96 21.56 0.68
C GLU A 124 -16.50 22.01 0.75
N TYR A 125 -15.80 21.65 1.82
CA TYR A 125 -14.37 21.91 1.96
C TYR A 125 -13.60 21.33 0.78
N TRP A 126 -13.82 20.04 0.46
CA TRP A 126 -13.08 19.41 -0.62
C TRP A 126 -13.43 19.97 -2.00
N ARG A 127 -14.68 20.40 -2.23
CA ARG A 127 -15.06 21.11 -3.46
C ARG A 127 -14.24 22.39 -3.62
N SER A 128 -14.06 23.16 -2.54
CA SER A 128 -13.23 24.38 -2.56
C SER A 128 -11.75 24.09 -2.84
N GLN A 129 -11.23 22.95 -2.36
CA GLN A 129 -9.83 22.56 -2.51
C GLN A 129 -9.50 21.81 -3.81
N ARG A 130 -10.47 21.50 -4.68
CA ARG A 130 -10.23 20.72 -5.92
C ARG A 130 -9.11 21.27 -6.80
N LYS A 131 -8.96 22.59 -6.90
CA LYS A 131 -7.88 23.20 -7.70
C LYS A 131 -6.51 22.92 -7.07
N ALA A 132 -6.39 23.05 -5.75
CA ALA A 132 -5.15 22.78 -5.02
C ALA A 132 -4.77 21.30 -5.06
N LEU A 133 -5.77 20.40 -4.97
CA LEU A 133 -5.56 18.95 -5.12
C LEU A 133 -5.07 18.58 -6.53
N ARG A 134 -5.64 19.17 -7.58
CA ARG A 134 -5.16 18.92 -8.96
C ARG A 134 -3.75 19.42 -9.21
N GLN A 135 -3.35 20.52 -8.57
CA GLN A 135 -1.97 21.02 -8.65
C GLN A 135 -0.96 20.06 -8.00
N LEU A 136 -1.35 19.31 -6.95
CA LEU A 136 -0.50 18.27 -6.37
C LEU A 136 -0.28 17.08 -7.33
N LEU A 137 -1.25 16.80 -8.20
CA LEU A 137 -1.22 15.67 -9.14
C LEU A 137 -0.55 15.99 -10.48
N SER A 138 0.12 17.14 -10.63
CA SER A 138 0.82 17.56 -11.86
C SER A 138 -0.04 17.49 -13.15
N GLY A 139 -1.36 17.68 -13.04
CA GLY A 139 -2.24 17.75 -14.21
C GLY A 139 -2.79 16.42 -14.76
N VAL A 140 -2.67 15.30 -14.02
CA VAL A 140 -3.39 14.07 -14.37
C VAL A 140 -4.90 14.36 -14.39
N SER A 141 -5.58 13.93 -15.46
CA SER A 141 -7.04 14.11 -15.62
C SER A 141 -7.76 13.47 -14.43
N SER A 142 -8.26 14.32 -13.52
CA SER A 142 -9.08 13.92 -12.39
C SER A 142 -10.52 13.80 -12.89
N GLU A 143 -10.81 12.77 -13.69
CA GLU A 143 -12.19 12.36 -14.01
C GLU A 143 -12.84 11.57 -12.86
N GLY A 144 -12.10 11.34 -11.77
CA GLY A 144 -12.58 10.63 -10.60
C GLY A 144 -13.29 11.49 -9.55
N SER A 145 -13.93 10.81 -8.59
CA SER A 145 -14.48 11.45 -7.39
C SER A 145 -13.43 12.22 -6.57
N VAL A 146 -13.89 13.04 -5.62
CA VAL A 146 -12.99 13.69 -4.64
C VAL A 146 -12.20 12.64 -3.85
N GLY A 147 -12.84 11.54 -3.43
CA GLY A 147 -12.18 10.48 -2.65
C GLY A 147 -11.04 9.82 -3.43
N THR A 148 -11.24 9.54 -4.72
CA THR A 148 -10.18 8.99 -5.58
C THR A 148 -9.05 9.99 -5.81
N THR A 149 -9.38 11.29 -5.94
CA THR A 149 -8.38 12.36 -6.05
C THR A 149 -7.53 12.48 -4.78
N LEU A 150 -8.15 12.37 -3.60
CA LEU A 150 -7.44 12.37 -2.31
C LEU A 150 -6.50 11.18 -2.20
N ALA A 151 -6.98 9.97 -2.52
CA ALA A 151 -6.18 8.76 -2.52
C ALA A 151 -4.95 8.89 -3.46
N GLN A 152 -5.17 9.38 -4.68
CA GLN A 152 -4.09 9.64 -5.64
C GLN A 152 -3.09 10.68 -5.12
N ALA A 153 -3.55 11.79 -4.53
CA ALA A 153 -2.68 12.88 -4.07
C ALA A 153 -1.79 12.46 -2.89
N LEU A 154 -2.23 11.48 -2.09
CA LEU A 154 -1.45 10.88 -1.02
C LEU A 154 -0.42 9.86 -1.53
N ARG A 155 -0.76 9.10 -2.58
CA ARG A 155 0.09 8.00 -3.09
C ARG A 155 1.13 8.43 -4.13
N GLN A 156 0.74 9.28 -5.08
CA GLN A 156 1.54 9.54 -6.27
C GLN A 156 2.92 10.13 -5.94
N PRO A 157 3.03 11.15 -5.05
CA PRO A 157 4.34 11.70 -4.71
C PRO A 157 5.29 10.68 -4.08
N LEU A 158 4.76 9.78 -3.24
CA LEU A 158 5.54 8.71 -2.64
C LEU A 158 6.06 7.71 -3.68
N THR A 159 5.21 7.32 -4.63
CA THR A 159 5.58 6.40 -5.71
C THR A 159 6.69 7.01 -6.59
N GLN A 160 6.52 8.27 -6.98
CA GLN A 160 7.51 9.00 -7.77
C GLN A 160 8.82 9.16 -7.01
N HIS A 161 8.77 9.45 -5.72
CA HIS A 161 9.94 9.59 -4.87
C HIS A 161 10.79 8.32 -4.82
N VAL A 162 10.19 7.17 -4.52
CA VAL A 162 10.90 5.88 -4.45
C VAL A 162 11.46 5.49 -5.82
N GLN A 163 10.70 5.69 -6.90
CA GLN A 163 11.20 5.44 -8.25
C GLN A 163 12.44 6.29 -8.56
N GLN A 164 12.44 7.58 -8.20
CA GLN A 164 13.59 8.45 -8.42
C GLN A 164 14.79 8.07 -7.54
N TYR A 165 14.59 7.56 -6.32
CA TYR A 165 15.70 6.99 -5.54
C TYR A 165 16.39 5.86 -6.28
N VAL A 166 15.64 4.89 -6.79
CA VAL A 166 16.21 3.74 -7.50
C VAL A 166 17.04 4.21 -8.69
N LEU A 167 16.51 5.12 -9.51
CA LEU A 167 17.20 5.67 -10.67
C LEU A 167 18.48 6.44 -10.30
N LEU A 168 18.40 7.32 -9.30
CA LEU A 168 19.55 8.13 -8.88
C LEU A 168 20.63 7.30 -8.19
N LEU A 169 20.27 6.28 -7.42
CA LEU A 169 21.23 5.38 -6.78
C LEU A 169 21.91 4.45 -7.80
N LEU A 170 21.19 4.00 -8.83
CA LEU A 170 21.79 3.29 -9.96
C LEU A 170 22.79 4.17 -10.71
N SER A 171 22.39 5.41 -11.05
CA SER A 171 23.29 6.38 -11.69
C SER A 171 24.51 6.68 -10.81
N LEU A 172 24.31 6.79 -9.50
CA LEU A 172 25.39 7.02 -8.55
C LEU A 172 26.37 5.85 -8.55
N ARG A 173 25.87 4.61 -8.50
CA ARG A 173 26.70 3.40 -8.60
C ARG A 173 27.54 3.41 -9.87
N ASP A 174 26.94 3.72 -11.02
CA ASP A 174 27.64 3.67 -12.32
C ASP A 174 28.77 4.71 -12.44
N ARG A 175 28.70 5.79 -11.65
CA ARG A 175 29.78 6.77 -11.54
C ARG A 175 30.86 6.40 -10.52
N LEU A 176 30.57 5.49 -9.60
CA LEU A 176 31.59 4.99 -8.70
C LEU A 176 32.53 4.09 -9.51
N GLY A 177 33.83 4.39 -9.49
CA GLY A 177 34.84 3.52 -10.09
C GLY A 177 34.83 2.12 -9.45
N GLU A 178 35.28 1.12 -10.21
CA GLU A 178 35.40 -0.25 -9.71
C GLU A 178 36.22 -0.30 -8.42
N GLY A 179 35.71 -1.02 -7.41
CA GLY A 179 36.38 -1.15 -6.10
C GLY A 179 36.17 0.05 -5.17
N HIS A 180 35.32 1.02 -5.52
CA HIS A 180 34.99 2.12 -4.61
C HIS A 180 34.37 1.58 -3.32
N PRO A 181 34.82 2.02 -2.13
CA PRO A 181 34.44 1.39 -0.87
C PRO A 181 32.94 1.43 -0.58
N ALA A 182 32.20 2.40 -1.14
CA ALA A 182 30.75 2.54 -0.95
C ALA A 182 29.89 1.78 -1.98
N GLN A 183 30.48 1.14 -2.99
CA GLN A 183 29.76 0.52 -4.10
C GLN A 183 28.76 -0.55 -3.62
N GLU A 184 29.17 -1.42 -2.69
CA GLU A 184 28.29 -2.45 -2.11
C GLU A 184 27.10 -1.85 -1.35
N MET A 185 27.32 -0.78 -0.58
CA MET A 185 26.25 -0.11 0.16
C MET A 185 25.25 0.59 -0.78
N VAL A 186 25.74 1.19 -1.86
CA VAL A 186 24.87 1.77 -2.89
C VAL A 186 24.06 0.68 -3.57
N MET A 187 24.68 -0.45 -3.94
CA MET A 187 23.98 -1.56 -4.59
C MET A 187 22.92 -2.18 -3.65
N HIS A 188 23.25 -2.35 -2.37
CA HIS A 188 22.29 -2.79 -1.36
C HIS A 188 21.09 -1.83 -1.25
N ALA A 189 21.33 -0.51 -1.23
CA ALA A 189 20.27 0.48 -1.21
C ALA A 189 19.39 0.43 -2.49
N VAL A 190 20.00 0.26 -3.68
CA VAL A 190 19.25 0.05 -4.93
C VAL A 190 18.31 -1.15 -4.81
N THR A 191 18.80 -2.29 -4.35
CA THR A 191 17.98 -3.50 -4.19
C THR A 191 16.84 -3.26 -3.18
N LEU A 192 17.14 -2.64 -2.04
CA LEU A 192 16.12 -2.34 -1.02
C LEU A 192 15.01 -1.44 -1.56
N PHE A 193 15.35 -0.33 -2.20
CA PHE A 193 14.35 0.61 -2.71
C PHE A 193 13.65 0.09 -3.97
N GLY A 194 14.31 -0.76 -4.76
CA GLY A 194 13.67 -1.50 -5.86
C GLY A 194 12.61 -2.47 -5.36
N ASN A 195 12.93 -3.26 -4.33
CA ASN A 195 11.97 -4.15 -3.68
C ASN A 195 10.81 -3.37 -3.05
N LEU A 196 11.10 -2.22 -2.41
CA LEU A 196 10.07 -1.32 -1.90
C LEU A 196 9.13 -0.84 -3.01
N GLN A 197 9.66 -0.41 -4.16
CA GLN A 197 8.84 0.03 -5.29
C GLN A 197 7.86 -1.07 -5.74
N SER A 198 8.33 -2.31 -5.88
CA SER A 198 7.50 -3.46 -6.23
C SER A 198 6.44 -3.75 -5.18
N PHE A 199 6.84 -3.77 -3.89
CA PHE A 199 5.94 -3.98 -2.77
C PHE A 199 4.81 -2.94 -2.73
N MET A 200 5.14 -1.66 -2.93
CA MET A 200 4.16 -0.58 -2.93
C MET A 200 3.10 -0.74 -4.04
N GLY A 201 3.50 -1.23 -5.21
CA GLY A 201 2.59 -1.56 -6.30
C GLY A 201 1.65 -2.70 -5.90
N GLN A 202 2.22 -3.83 -5.48
CA GLN A 202 1.46 -5.03 -5.09
C GLN A 202 0.48 -4.75 -3.95
N ALA A 203 0.93 -4.07 -2.89
CA ALA A 203 0.09 -3.74 -1.73
C ALA A 203 -1.09 -2.84 -2.12
N LEU A 204 -0.89 -1.92 -3.09
CA LEU A 204 -1.97 -1.10 -3.61
C LEU A 204 -2.95 -1.93 -4.43
N ASP A 205 -2.47 -2.74 -5.36
CA ASP A 205 -3.31 -3.53 -6.25
C ASP A 205 -4.20 -4.48 -5.44
N GLN A 206 -3.63 -5.13 -4.42
CA GLN A 206 -4.39 -5.94 -3.46
C GLN A 206 -5.42 -5.12 -2.69
N ALA A 207 -5.07 -3.93 -2.19
CA ALA A 207 -6.00 -3.08 -1.45
C ALA A 207 -7.16 -2.59 -2.34
N VAL A 208 -6.89 -2.27 -3.61
CA VAL A 208 -7.91 -1.86 -4.59
C VAL A 208 -8.81 -3.03 -4.96
N ALA A 209 -8.26 -4.23 -5.18
CA ALA A 209 -9.04 -5.44 -5.41
C ALA A 209 -9.96 -5.75 -4.21
N THR A 210 -9.42 -5.66 -2.99
CA THR A 210 -10.18 -5.82 -1.75
C THR A 210 -11.28 -4.77 -1.62
N GLN A 211 -10.99 -3.50 -1.97
CA GLN A 211 -12.00 -2.45 -1.98
C GLN A 211 -13.13 -2.76 -2.98
N ALA A 212 -12.79 -3.26 -4.17
CA ALA A 212 -13.75 -3.61 -5.21
C ALA A 212 -14.68 -4.76 -4.78
N LEU A 213 -14.14 -5.77 -4.07
CA LEU A 213 -14.91 -6.87 -3.50
C LEU A 213 -16.11 -6.38 -2.68
N TRP A 214 -15.92 -5.32 -1.87
CA TRP A 214 -17.00 -4.76 -1.02
C TRP A 214 -18.23 -4.28 -1.77
N HIS A 215 -18.10 -3.98 -3.07
CA HIS A 215 -19.22 -3.60 -3.92
C HIS A 215 -20.00 -4.80 -4.46
N THR A 216 -19.39 -5.99 -4.47
CA THR A 216 -20.03 -7.23 -4.91
C THR A 216 -20.77 -7.96 -3.79
N LEU A 217 -20.50 -7.62 -2.53
CA LEU A 217 -21.11 -8.23 -1.35
C LEU A 217 -22.36 -7.46 -0.89
N SER A 218 -23.29 -8.17 -0.27
CA SER A 218 -24.42 -7.55 0.43
C SER A 218 -23.94 -6.69 1.60
N SER A 219 -24.76 -5.73 2.06
CA SER A 219 -24.43 -4.87 3.20
C SER A 219 -24.07 -5.67 4.45
N ARG A 220 -24.85 -6.71 4.77
CA ARG A 220 -24.61 -7.59 5.93
C ARG A 220 -23.26 -8.30 5.86
N LEU A 221 -22.92 -8.87 4.70
CA LEU A 221 -21.63 -9.57 4.52
C LEU A 221 -20.46 -8.59 4.62
N ARG A 222 -20.60 -7.40 4.01
CA ARG A 222 -19.59 -6.35 4.11
C ARG A 222 -19.37 -5.90 5.55
N ASP A 223 -20.43 -5.76 6.36
CA ASP A 223 -20.28 -5.34 7.75
C ASP A 223 -19.50 -6.35 8.61
N VAL A 224 -19.54 -7.64 8.23
CA VAL A 224 -18.78 -8.71 8.90
C VAL A 224 -17.35 -8.82 8.37
N LEU A 225 -17.16 -8.71 7.05
CA LEU A 225 -15.89 -9.01 6.37
C LEU A 225 -14.99 -7.81 6.12
N CYS A 226 -15.52 -6.58 6.16
CA CYS A 226 -14.76 -5.38 5.86
C CYS A 226 -13.85 -5.01 7.04
N THR A 227 -12.72 -5.70 7.15
CA THR A 227 -11.62 -5.30 8.05
C THR A 227 -10.59 -4.50 7.25
N PRO A 228 -9.90 -3.52 7.86
CA PRO A 228 -8.89 -2.74 7.15
C PRO A 228 -7.66 -3.57 6.77
N VAL A 229 -7.41 -4.66 7.49
CA VAL A 229 -6.19 -5.48 7.36
C VAL A 229 -6.28 -6.54 6.28
N HIS A 230 -7.49 -7.00 5.93
CA HIS A 230 -7.67 -7.99 4.86
C HIS A 230 -7.03 -7.53 3.53
N ARG A 231 -6.36 -8.46 2.84
CA ARG A 231 -5.94 -8.31 1.44
C ARG A 231 -6.46 -9.49 0.64
N LEU A 232 -7.39 -9.23 -0.28
CA LEU A 232 -7.91 -10.24 -1.19
C LEU A 232 -6.78 -10.75 -2.10
N LEU A 233 -6.56 -12.06 -2.09
CA LEU A 233 -5.64 -12.77 -2.97
C LEU A 233 -6.39 -13.45 -4.11
N LEU A 234 -7.48 -14.16 -3.81
CA LEU A 234 -8.28 -14.88 -4.80
C LEU A 234 -9.77 -14.80 -4.50
N ASP A 235 -10.55 -14.82 -5.58
CA ASP A 235 -12.00 -14.87 -5.55
C ASP A 235 -12.51 -15.96 -6.47
N SER A 236 -13.32 -16.87 -5.94
CA SER A 236 -13.89 -17.95 -6.74
C SER A 236 -14.86 -17.51 -7.84
N GLN A 237 -15.30 -16.24 -7.85
CA GLN A 237 -16.04 -15.70 -8.99
C GLN A 237 -15.16 -15.62 -10.25
N ASP A 238 -13.87 -15.34 -10.07
CA ASP A 238 -12.91 -15.25 -11.17
C ASP A 238 -12.34 -16.64 -11.51
N ILE A 239 -12.16 -17.49 -10.49
CA ILE A 239 -11.63 -18.86 -10.63
C ILE A 239 -12.58 -19.84 -9.92
N PRO A 240 -13.55 -20.45 -10.63
CA PRO A 240 -14.58 -21.29 -10.02
C PRO A 240 -14.02 -22.50 -9.28
N VAL A 241 -14.40 -22.62 -8.01
CA VAL A 241 -14.05 -23.74 -7.13
C VAL A 241 -15.33 -24.25 -6.47
N THR A 242 -15.51 -25.57 -6.42
CA THR A 242 -16.61 -26.20 -5.67
C THR A 242 -16.10 -26.71 -4.33
N VAL A 243 -16.88 -26.50 -3.27
CA VAL A 243 -16.53 -26.93 -1.91
C VAL A 243 -17.38 -28.13 -1.51
N THR A 244 -16.76 -29.15 -0.89
CA THR A 244 -17.46 -30.35 -0.40
C THR A 244 -16.98 -30.73 1.01
N PRO A 245 -17.86 -31.16 1.93
CA PRO A 245 -19.32 -31.24 1.81
C PRO A 245 -20.02 -29.88 1.96
N LEU A 246 -19.30 -28.84 2.39
CA LEU A 246 -19.81 -27.48 2.57
C LEU A 246 -20.19 -26.89 1.21
N ARG A 247 -21.48 -26.67 0.94
CA ARG A 247 -21.95 -26.10 -0.34
C ARG A 247 -21.80 -24.58 -0.35
N ALA A 248 -20.56 -24.09 -0.30
CA ALA A 248 -20.27 -22.67 -0.39
C ALA A 248 -20.55 -22.13 -1.80
N ASP A 249 -21.21 -20.97 -1.87
CA ASP A 249 -21.54 -20.26 -3.12
C ASP A 249 -20.34 -19.46 -3.66
N ARG A 250 -19.47 -19.01 -2.76
CA ARG A 250 -18.26 -18.23 -3.10
C ARG A 250 -17.20 -18.46 -2.05
N VAL A 251 -15.99 -18.76 -2.50
CA VAL A 251 -14.76 -18.83 -1.71
C VAL A 251 -13.96 -17.55 -1.95
N LEU A 252 -13.50 -16.94 -0.86
CA LEU A 252 -12.61 -15.78 -0.86
C LEU A 252 -11.34 -16.17 -0.09
N LEU A 253 -10.18 -15.95 -0.70
CA LEU A 253 -8.90 -16.09 -0.03
C LEU A 253 -8.34 -14.70 0.24
N PHE A 254 -8.27 -14.34 1.52
CA PHE A 254 -7.48 -13.20 1.99
C PHE A 254 -6.06 -13.66 2.35
N ASP A 255 -5.17 -12.73 2.64
CA ASP A 255 -3.80 -12.99 3.09
C ASP A 255 -3.72 -13.54 4.52
N ASP A 256 -4.78 -13.35 5.30
CA ASP A 256 -4.89 -13.82 6.69
C ASP A 256 -6.03 -14.83 6.92
N ALA A 257 -7.01 -14.92 6.02
CA ALA A 257 -8.17 -15.76 6.20
C ALA A 257 -8.69 -16.42 4.92
N LEU A 258 -9.18 -17.66 5.05
CA LEU A 258 -10.03 -18.32 4.06
C LEU A 258 -11.50 -18.11 4.45
N VAL A 259 -12.31 -17.58 3.54
CA VAL A 259 -13.73 -17.28 3.80
C VAL A 259 -14.63 -18.04 2.82
N LEU A 260 -15.58 -18.79 3.36
CA LEU A 260 -16.64 -19.46 2.61
C LEU A 260 -17.96 -18.74 2.83
N LEU A 261 -18.59 -18.30 1.74
CA LEU A 261 -19.91 -17.70 1.74
C LEU A 261 -20.95 -18.75 1.37
N GLN A 262 -21.96 -18.94 2.23
CA GLN A 262 -23.09 -19.83 1.97
C GLN A 262 -24.39 -19.09 2.26
N GLY A 263 -25.01 -18.52 1.22
CA GLY A 263 -26.14 -17.61 1.32
C GLY A 263 -25.80 -16.37 2.18
N HIS A 264 -26.31 -16.35 3.41
CA HIS A 264 -26.04 -15.29 4.39
C HIS A 264 -25.06 -15.68 5.50
N ASN A 265 -24.59 -16.93 5.49
CA ASN A 265 -23.61 -17.43 6.44
C ASN A 265 -22.20 -17.17 5.92
N VAL A 266 -21.31 -16.87 6.87
CA VAL A 266 -19.89 -16.63 6.63
C VAL A 266 -19.13 -17.59 7.52
N HIS A 267 -18.33 -18.46 6.90
CA HIS A 267 -17.36 -19.27 7.60
C HIS A 267 -15.99 -18.67 7.34
N THR A 268 -15.28 -18.28 8.39
CA THR A 268 -13.97 -17.65 8.30
C THR A 268 -12.97 -18.53 9.04
N PHE A 269 -11.90 -18.92 8.35
CA PHE A 269 -10.83 -19.76 8.86
C PHE A 269 -9.53 -18.95 8.86
N ASP A 270 -8.88 -18.81 10.02
CA ASP A 270 -7.55 -18.18 10.12
C ASP A 270 -6.53 -19.05 9.39
N LEU A 271 -5.83 -18.50 8.39
CA LEU A 271 -4.87 -19.26 7.59
C LEU A 271 -3.72 -19.84 8.41
N LYS A 272 -3.43 -19.30 9.60
CA LYS A 272 -2.42 -19.87 10.51
C LYS A 272 -2.84 -21.22 11.09
N LEU A 273 -4.13 -21.53 11.04
CA LEU A 273 -4.76 -22.75 11.54
C LEU A 273 -5.32 -23.62 10.41
N VAL A 274 -4.94 -23.35 9.15
CA VAL A 274 -5.39 -24.13 8.00
C VAL A 274 -4.24 -25.01 7.50
N TRP A 275 -4.50 -26.31 7.38
CA TRP A 275 -3.63 -27.26 6.69
C TRP A 275 -4.24 -27.63 5.35
N VAL A 276 -3.40 -27.83 4.34
CA VAL A 276 -3.84 -28.15 2.99
C VAL A 276 -3.06 -29.35 2.46
N ASP A 277 -3.79 -30.39 2.05
CA ASP A 277 -3.23 -31.57 1.39
C ASP A 277 -3.70 -31.62 -0.07
N PRO A 278 -2.78 -31.67 -1.06
CA PRO A 278 -3.16 -31.80 -2.46
C PRO A 278 -3.74 -33.19 -2.75
N GLY A 279 -4.86 -33.21 -3.45
CA GLY A 279 -5.47 -34.44 -3.97
C GLY A 279 -4.61 -35.07 -5.06
N GLN A 280 -4.76 -36.38 -5.25
CA GLN A 280 -3.98 -37.15 -6.22
C GLN A 280 -4.31 -36.78 -7.68
N ASP A 281 -5.47 -36.16 -7.91
CA ASP A 281 -5.96 -35.71 -9.22
C ASP A 281 -5.37 -34.35 -9.65
N GLY A 282 -4.63 -33.67 -8.76
CA GLY A 282 -4.05 -32.34 -9.00
C GLY A 282 -5.08 -31.20 -9.06
N CYS A 283 -6.38 -31.52 -8.93
CA CYS A 283 -7.49 -30.57 -9.07
C CYS A 283 -8.25 -30.39 -7.75
N THR A 284 -8.00 -31.25 -6.78
CA THR A 284 -8.58 -31.22 -5.45
C THR A 284 -7.55 -30.73 -4.42
N LEU A 285 -7.99 -29.87 -3.49
CA LEU A 285 -7.25 -29.48 -2.30
C LEU A 285 -8.09 -29.85 -1.08
N HIS A 286 -7.59 -30.75 -0.23
CA HIS A 286 -8.20 -31.06 1.06
C HIS A 286 -7.76 -30.01 2.06
N VAL A 287 -8.72 -29.35 2.71
CA VAL A 287 -8.52 -28.28 3.68
C VAL A 287 -8.94 -28.82 5.04
N ILE A 288 -8.00 -28.77 5.99
CA ILE A 288 -8.17 -29.26 7.35
C ILE A 288 -8.04 -28.04 8.28
N THR A 289 -9.03 -27.85 9.14
CA THR A 289 -9.06 -26.81 10.17
C THR A 289 -9.41 -27.42 11.53
N PRO A 290 -9.16 -26.75 12.67
CA PRO A 290 -9.55 -27.27 13.98
C PRO A 290 -11.05 -27.55 14.10
N GLU A 291 -11.87 -26.79 13.37
CA GLU A 291 -13.32 -26.87 13.42
C GLU A 291 -13.89 -27.89 12.42
N GLU A 292 -13.37 -27.92 11.20
CA GLU A 292 -13.97 -28.65 10.07
C GLU A 292 -12.92 -29.14 9.04
N GLU A 293 -13.26 -30.21 8.32
CA GLU A 293 -12.52 -30.70 7.15
C GLU A 293 -13.40 -30.62 5.90
N PHE A 294 -12.87 -30.08 4.81
CA PHE A 294 -13.57 -29.96 3.54
C PHE A 294 -12.59 -30.03 2.36
N SER A 295 -13.11 -30.16 1.14
CA SER A 295 -12.32 -30.21 -0.09
C SER A 295 -12.73 -29.09 -1.04
N LEU A 296 -11.74 -28.43 -1.62
CA LEU A 296 -11.88 -27.47 -2.70
C LEU A 296 -11.54 -28.18 -4.02
N HIS A 297 -12.47 -28.21 -4.97
CA HIS A 297 -12.21 -28.76 -6.30
C HIS A 297 -12.22 -27.62 -7.32
N ALA A 298 -11.10 -27.41 -7.99
CA ALA A 298 -11.03 -26.50 -9.12
C ALA A 298 -11.75 -27.13 -10.32
N ARG A 299 -12.48 -26.33 -11.11
CA ARG A 299 -12.92 -26.81 -12.43
C ARG A 299 -11.73 -26.78 -13.38
N ASP A 300 -11.47 -27.90 -14.06
CA ASP A 300 -10.48 -27.96 -15.12
C ASP A 300 -10.75 -26.88 -16.17
N SER A 301 -9.75 -26.04 -16.43
CA SER A 301 -9.76 -25.04 -17.51
C SER A 301 -9.88 -25.67 -18.91
N GLN A 302 -9.86 -27.00 -19.02
CA GLN A 302 -10.04 -27.76 -20.27
C GLN A 302 -11.50 -28.03 -20.65
N SER A 303 -12.48 -27.65 -19.81
CA SER A 303 -13.90 -27.94 -20.07
C SER A 303 -14.67 -26.79 -20.78
N GLN A 304 -13.99 -25.80 -21.35
CA GLN A 304 -14.59 -24.75 -22.20
C GLN A 304 -14.34 -24.93 -23.72
N VAL A 305 -13.74 -26.03 -24.16
CA VAL A 305 -13.65 -26.36 -25.59
C VAL A 305 -14.51 -27.59 -25.87
N GLY A 306 -15.81 -27.37 -26.03
CA GLY A 306 -16.74 -28.42 -26.45
C GLY A 306 -18.13 -28.25 -25.86
N GLU A 307 -18.88 -27.29 -26.39
CA GLU A 307 -20.32 -27.38 -26.67
C GLU A 307 -20.83 -25.98 -27.01
N LEU A 308 -20.86 -25.68 -28.32
CA LEU A 308 -21.97 -25.09 -29.10
C LEU A 308 -21.50 -24.85 -30.54
#